data_AF-T0M0I8-F1
#
_entry.id   AF-T0M0I8-F1
#
_cell.length_a   1.000
_cell.length_b   1.000
_cell.length_c   1.000
_cell.angle_alpha   90.00
_cell.angle_beta   90.00
_cell.angle_gamma   90.00
#
_symmetry.space_group_name_H-M   'P 1'
#
loop_
_entity.id
_entity.type
_entity.pdbx_description
1 polymer ?
#
loop_
_entity_poly.entity_id
_entity_poly.type
_entity_poly.pdbx_seq_one_letter_code
_entity_poly.pdbx_strand_id
1 'polypeptide(L)'
;MSERSYYGGNSRDRINGISRLLLIVSVVFFIAASLVNSIYTITAHFSVLYKIGILLVIMFDIFYGSIIFSIYQSGKFDITDRFIFMSLVLFFLLFFSEIILEISTGSNIFPAIIGFVGLAFGYMYYFFKNDELLSRIMIIIAAMLVYIGMVGYPLAPYIYVFGTSYLNSALWAQAFVAMEILLVLTFIFKPTAMISDFISSSAKPFGIFIFGIGLLITGASMASFNVAHMPAALGDSISGLLIIAGIFALITGILFIIMSIMEFYESVIEPRIHFIR
;
A
#
# COMPACT_ATOMS: atom_id res chain seq x y z
N MET A 1 -21.00 -6.73 35.33
CA MET A 1 -20.68 -5.34 34.94
C MET A 1 -20.95 -5.22 33.46
N SER A 2 -21.88 -4.35 33.04
CA SER A 2 -22.29 -4.25 31.64
C SER A 2 -21.14 -3.68 30.79
N GLU A 3 -20.81 -4.39 29.71
CA GLU A 3 -20.00 -3.89 28.59
C GLU A 3 -20.60 -2.57 28.06
N ARG A 4 -20.12 -1.45 28.59
CA ARG A 4 -20.31 -0.12 28.02
C ARG A 4 -18.96 0.36 27.52
N SER A 5 -18.35 -0.40 26.61
CA SER A 5 -17.46 0.25 25.65
C SER A 5 -18.33 1.20 24.83
N TYR A 6 -17.97 2.49 24.82
CA TYR A 6 -18.64 3.50 23.99
C TYR A 6 -18.60 3.14 22.49
N TYR A 7 -17.75 2.17 22.11
CA TYR A 7 -17.66 1.54 20.81
C TYR A 7 -17.68 0.01 20.97
N GLY A 8 -18.86 -0.63 21.01
CA GLY A 8 -18.92 -2.09 21.17
C GLY A 8 -18.14 -2.85 20.07
N GLY A 9 -17.52 -3.98 20.40
CA GLY A 9 -16.70 -4.78 19.47
C GLY A 9 -17.42 -5.14 18.16
N ASN A 10 -18.73 -5.35 18.22
CA ASN A 10 -19.59 -5.56 17.05
C ASN A 10 -19.58 -4.40 16.04
N SER A 11 -19.41 -3.14 16.48
CA SER A 11 -19.34 -1.97 15.60
C SER A 11 -17.99 -1.89 14.88
N ARG A 12 -16.90 -2.21 15.58
CA ARG A 12 -15.54 -2.24 15.01
C ARG A 12 -15.40 -3.30 13.94
N ASP A 13 -15.88 -4.52 14.21
CA ASP A 13 -15.82 -5.62 13.25
C ASP A 13 -16.63 -5.34 11.98
N ARG A 14 -17.79 -4.68 12.12
CA ARG A 14 -18.60 -4.23 10.99
C ARG A 14 -17.89 -3.17 10.17
N ILE A 15 -17.32 -2.14 10.80
CA ILE A 15 -16.55 -1.09 10.10
C ILE A 15 -15.36 -1.72 9.37
N ASN A 16 -14.61 -2.61 10.02
CA ASN A 16 -13.50 -3.33 9.40
C ASN A 16 -13.96 -4.20 8.21
N GLY A 17 -15.08 -4.93 8.34
CA GLY A 17 -15.65 -5.73 7.26
C GLY A 17 -16.04 -4.91 6.05
N ILE A 18 -16.75 -3.79 6.26
CA ILE A 18 -17.15 -2.87 5.19
C ILE A 18 -15.93 -2.22 4.55
N SER A 19 -14.97 -1.73 5.35
CA SER A 19 -13.74 -1.10 4.83
C SER A 19 -12.97 -2.04 3.91
N ARG A 20 -12.80 -3.30 4.30
CA ARG A 20 -12.08 -4.28 3.49
C ARG A 20 -12.85 -4.66 2.22
N LEU A 21 -14.18 -4.72 2.27
CA LEU A 21 -15.01 -4.96 1.08
C LEU A 21 -14.87 -3.80 0.08
N LEU A 22 -15.00 -2.56 0.57
CA LEU A 22 -14.87 -1.36 -0.26
C LEU A 22 -13.46 -1.23 -0.85
N LEU A 23 -12.42 -1.62 -0.10
CA LEU A 23 -11.04 -1.70 -0.60
C LEU A 23 -10.93 -2.68 -1.78
N ILE A 24 -11.50 -3.89 -1.66
CA ILE A 24 -11.52 -4.87 -2.76
C ILE A 24 -12.22 -4.28 -3.97
N VAL A 25 -13.42 -3.72 -3.78
CA VAL A 25 -14.21 -3.17 -4.89
C VAL A 25 -13.42 -2.06 -5.60
N SER A 26 -12.81 -1.15 -4.84
CA SER A 26 -11.93 -0.09 -5.37
C SER A 26 -10.78 -0.68 -6.20
N VAL A 27 -10.08 -1.70 -5.68
CA VAL A 27 -8.97 -2.37 -6.37
C VAL A 27 -9.43 -3.08 -7.64
N VAL A 28 -10.59 -3.72 -7.65
CA VAL A 28 -11.16 -4.37 -8.85
C VAL A 28 -11.42 -3.35 -9.96
N PHE A 29 -12.06 -2.21 -9.64
CA PHE A 29 -12.30 -1.14 -10.62
C PHE A 29 -10.99 -0.54 -11.15
N PHE A 30 -10.01 -0.38 -10.26
CA PHE A 30 -8.67 0.07 -10.65
C PHE A 30 -7.98 -0.90 -11.62
N ILE A 31 -7.93 -2.20 -11.28
CA ILE A 31 -7.34 -3.23 -12.15
C ILE A 31 -8.07 -3.27 -13.50
N ALA A 32 -9.40 -3.14 -13.51
CA ALA A 32 -10.17 -3.08 -14.75
C ALA A 32 -9.77 -1.88 -15.62
N ALA A 33 -9.63 -0.69 -15.04
CA ALA A 33 -9.15 0.50 -15.77
C ALA A 33 -7.75 0.29 -16.35
N SER A 34 -6.83 -0.28 -15.55
CA SER A 34 -5.48 -0.61 -15.95
C SER A 34 -5.43 -1.63 -17.10
N LEU A 35 -6.27 -2.67 -17.06
CA LEU A 35 -6.36 -3.68 -18.11
C LEU A 35 -6.85 -3.10 -19.43
N VAL A 36 -7.89 -2.25 -19.42
CA VAL A 36 -8.38 -1.57 -20.63
C VAL A 36 -7.26 -0.76 -21.27
N ASN A 37 -6.49 -0.02 -20.46
CA ASN A 37 -5.36 0.77 -20.94
C ASN A 37 -4.20 -0.08 -21.48
N SER A 38 -3.87 -1.16 -20.79
CA SER A 38 -2.81 -2.08 -21.19
C SER A 38 -3.13 -2.77 -22.51
N ILE A 39 -4.38 -3.21 -22.72
CA ILE A 39 -4.84 -3.82 -23.97
C ILE A 39 -4.70 -2.84 -25.15
N TYR A 40 -5.14 -1.59 -24.98
CA TYR A 40 -4.96 -0.56 -26.01
C TYR A 40 -3.48 -0.31 -26.33
N THR A 41 -2.64 -0.26 -25.29
CA THR A 41 -1.21 -0.01 -25.46
C THR A 41 -0.51 -1.16 -26.21
N ILE A 42 -0.93 -2.40 -25.99
CA ILE A 42 -0.40 -3.57 -26.71
C ILE A 42 -0.77 -3.53 -28.20
N THR A 43 -1.95 -3.02 -28.55
CA THR A 43 -2.41 -2.93 -29.95
C THR A 43 -1.89 -1.71 -30.70
N ALA A 44 -1.39 -0.69 -29.99
CA ALA A 44 -0.75 0.48 -30.58
C ALA A 44 0.65 0.20 -31.17
N HIS A 45 1.17 1.17 -31.94
CA HIS A 45 2.47 1.13 -32.61
C HIS A 45 3.64 1.42 -31.65
N PHE A 46 3.85 0.55 -30.66
CA PHE A 46 5.02 0.56 -29.79
C PHE A 46 6.01 -0.57 -30.13
N SER A 47 7.25 -0.44 -29.65
CA SER A 47 8.29 -1.46 -29.81
C SER A 47 7.89 -2.79 -29.14
N VAL A 48 8.46 -3.91 -29.59
CA VAL A 48 8.19 -5.22 -28.95
C VAL A 48 8.65 -5.22 -27.50
N LEU A 49 9.80 -4.61 -27.21
CA LEU A 49 10.33 -4.48 -25.85
C LEU A 49 9.37 -3.71 -24.94
N TYR A 50 8.78 -2.63 -25.47
CA TYR A 50 7.77 -1.84 -24.79
C TYR A 50 6.56 -2.71 -24.37
N LYS A 51 6.06 -3.54 -25.28
CA LYS A 51 4.90 -4.42 -25.04
C LYS A 51 5.20 -5.49 -23.99
N ILE A 52 6.43 -6.01 -23.94
CA ILE A 52 6.88 -6.93 -22.88
C ILE A 52 6.82 -6.25 -21.51
N GLY A 53 7.27 -4.99 -21.42
CA GLY A 53 7.12 -4.20 -20.19
C GLY A 53 5.67 -4.10 -19.73
N ILE A 54 4.74 -3.79 -20.64
CA ILE A 54 3.30 -3.73 -20.32
C ILE A 54 2.74 -5.08 -19.84
N LEU A 55 3.17 -6.21 -20.43
CA LEU A 55 2.73 -7.53 -19.96
C LEU A 55 3.16 -7.81 -18.52
N LEU A 56 4.35 -7.36 -18.12
CA LEU A 56 4.81 -7.47 -16.74
C LEU A 56 3.99 -6.59 -15.78
N VAL A 57 3.54 -5.42 -16.24
CA VAL A 57 2.63 -4.57 -15.45
C VAL A 57 1.28 -5.24 -15.24
N ILE A 58 0.73 -5.93 -16.25
CA ILE A 58 -0.49 -6.73 -16.07
C ILE A 58 -0.28 -7.83 -15.02
N MET A 59 0.87 -8.52 -15.05
CA MET A 59 1.20 -9.52 -14.04
C MET A 59 1.30 -8.91 -12.64
N PHE A 60 1.90 -7.73 -12.52
CA PHE A 60 1.96 -6.96 -11.28
C PHE A 60 0.56 -6.66 -10.74
N ASP A 61 -0.38 -6.20 -11.56
CA ASP A 61 -1.75 -5.88 -11.13
C ASP A 61 -2.50 -7.11 -10.60
N ILE A 62 -2.33 -8.25 -11.25
CA ILE A 62 -2.91 -9.53 -10.81
C ILE A 62 -2.32 -9.94 -9.45
N PHE A 63 -1.00 -9.83 -9.29
CA PHE A 63 -0.34 -10.11 -8.01
C PHE A 63 -0.81 -9.16 -6.91
N TYR A 64 -0.94 -7.86 -7.20
CA TYR A 64 -1.46 -6.87 -6.26
C TYR A 64 -2.87 -7.22 -5.79
N GLY A 65 -3.77 -7.54 -6.74
CA GLY A 65 -5.13 -8.00 -6.41
C GLY A 65 -5.13 -9.24 -5.50
N SER A 66 -4.22 -10.19 -5.72
CA SER A 66 -4.11 -11.39 -4.89
C SER A 66 -3.66 -11.10 -3.45
N ILE A 67 -2.76 -10.12 -3.26
CA ILE A 67 -2.29 -9.68 -1.94
C ILE A 67 -3.44 -9.04 -1.16
N ILE A 68 -4.18 -8.12 -1.79
CA ILE A 68 -5.33 -7.46 -1.16
C ILE A 68 -6.43 -8.47 -0.80
N PHE A 69 -6.69 -9.44 -1.67
CA PHE A 69 -7.63 -10.51 -1.38
C PHE A 69 -7.17 -11.39 -0.20
N SER A 70 -5.88 -11.70 -0.10
CA SER A 70 -5.32 -12.42 1.06
C SER A 70 -5.49 -11.63 2.36
N ILE A 71 -5.32 -10.31 2.34
CA ILE A 71 -5.56 -9.44 3.51
C ILE A 71 -7.04 -9.49 3.90
N TYR A 72 -7.95 -9.39 2.93
CA TYR A 72 -9.39 -9.48 3.19
C TYR A 72 -9.78 -10.79 3.88
N GLN A 73 -9.30 -11.94 3.35
CA GLN A 73 -9.61 -13.25 3.91
C GLN A 73 -9.07 -13.44 5.33
N SER A 74 -7.89 -12.86 5.64
CA SER A 74 -7.24 -13.06 6.94
C SER A 74 -8.00 -12.47 8.14
N GLY A 75 -8.97 -11.58 7.91
CA GLY A 75 -9.70 -10.95 9.01
C GLY A 75 -8.97 -9.78 9.67
N LYS A 76 -7.64 -9.73 9.56
CA LYS A 76 -6.76 -8.88 10.36
C LYS A 76 -5.79 -8.11 9.48
N PHE A 77 -5.50 -6.87 9.87
CA PHE A 77 -4.39 -6.11 9.32
C PHE A 77 -3.11 -6.53 10.08
N ASP A 78 -2.47 -7.61 9.64
CA ASP A 78 -1.21 -8.11 10.21
C ASP A 78 -0.16 -8.32 9.12
N ILE A 79 1.07 -7.95 9.43
CA ILE A 79 2.22 -8.09 8.55
C ILE A 79 2.91 -9.41 8.89
N THR A 80 2.69 -10.39 8.05
CA THR A 80 3.27 -11.73 8.18
C THR A 80 4.47 -11.89 7.27
N ASP A 81 5.34 -12.87 7.55
CA ASP A 81 6.43 -13.27 6.63
C ASP A 81 5.93 -13.50 5.20
N ARG A 82 4.71 -14.05 5.07
CA ARG A 82 4.05 -14.29 3.80
C ARG A 82 3.72 -12.98 3.08
N PHE A 83 3.23 -11.98 3.81
CA PHE A 83 2.95 -10.66 3.25
C PHE A 83 4.24 -9.99 2.75
N ILE A 84 5.31 -10.05 3.54
CA ILE A 84 6.63 -9.52 3.15
C ILE A 84 7.12 -10.23 1.89
N PHE A 85 7.06 -11.56 1.84
CA PHE A 85 7.47 -12.34 0.67
C PHE A 85 6.69 -11.94 -0.59
N MET A 86 5.36 -11.89 -0.49
CA MET A 86 4.51 -11.51 -1.63
C MET A 86 4.79 -10.07 -2.09
N SER A 87 5.08 -9.16 -1.15
CA SER A 87 5.46 -7.78 -1.46
C SER A 87 6.80 -7.71 -2.21
N LEU A 88 7.81 -8.51 -1.83
CA LEU A 88 9.08 -8.58 -2.56
C LEU A 88 8.90 -9.06 -3.99
N VAL A 89 8.06 -10.07 -4.21
CA VAL A 89 7.73 -10.55 -5.57
C VAL A 89 7.03 -9.47 -6.38
N LEU A 90 6.06 -8.77 -5.76
CA LEU A 90 5.33 -7.67 -6.40
C LEU A 90 6.29 -6.55 -6.85
N PHE A 91 7.14 -6.07 -5.94
CA PHE A 91 8.09 -5.01 -6.24
C PHE A 91 9.18 -5.45 -7.23
N PHE A 92 9.55 -6.74 -7.25
CA PHE A 92 10.43 -7.28 -8.28
C PHE A 92 9.81 -7.17 -9.68
N LEU A 93 8.54 -7.58 -9.85
CA LEU A 93 7.84 -7.44 -11.12
C LEU A 93 7.75 -5.98 -11.56
N LEU A 94 7.49 -5.09 -10.61
CA LEU A 94 7.42 -3.65 -10.84
C LEU A 94 8.75 -3.10 -11.36
N PHE A 95 9.86 -3.24 -10.61
CA PHE A 95 11.15 -2.68 -11.03
C PHE A 95 11.72 -3.38 -12.26
N PHE A 96 11.40 -4.66 -12.48
CA PHE A 96 11.79 -5.34 -13.70
C PHE A 96 11.03 -4.80 -14.93
N SER A 97 9.72 -4.55 -14.78
CA SER A 97 8.93 -3.88 -15.81
C SER A 97 9.48 -2.48 -16.11
N GLU A 98 9.89 -1.75 -15.09
CA GLU A 98 10.47 -0.41 -15.19
C GLU A 98 11.75 -0.43 -16.03
N ILE A 99 12.70 -1.31 -15.73
CA ILE A 99 13.94 -1.44 -16.51
C ILE A 99 13.62 -1.64 -18.00
N ILE A 100 12.67 -2.51 -18.32
CA ILE A 100 12.31 -2.83 -19.70
C ILE A 100 11.67 -1.63 -20.41
N LEU A 101 10.76 -0.93 -19.73
CA LEU A 101 10.08 0.25 -20.26
C LEU A 101 11.05 1.41 -20.49
N GLU A 102 11.91 1.70 -19.50
CA GLU A 102 12.91 2.77 -19.56
C GLU A 102 13.95 2.53 -20.66
N ILE A 103 14.42 1.28 -20.83
CA ILE A 103 15.29 0.91 -21.95
C ILE A 103 14.57 1.13 -23.29
N SER A 104 13.27 0.79 -23.37
CA SER A 104 12.51 0.96 -24.60
C SER A 104 12.25 2.43 -24.97
N THR A 105 12.19 3.33 -23.99
CA THR A 105 11.92 4.77 -24.22
C THR A 105 13.21 5.61 -24.23
N GLY A 106 14.35 5.02 -23.87
CA GLY A 106 15.63 5.72 -23.78
C GLY A 106 15.72 6.65 -22.57
N SER A 107 15.01 6.33 -21.49
CA SER A 107 14.94 7.12 -20.26
C SER A 107 15.83 6.55 -19.14
N ASN A 108 15.88 7.21 -17.99
CA ASN A 108 16.80 6.91 -16.89
C ASN A 108 16.34 5.73 -16.03
N ILE A 109 17.10 4.62 -16.05
CA ILE A 109 16.87 3.41 -15.24
C ILE A 109 17.23 3.53 -13.75
N PHE A 110 17.76 4.67 -13.30
CA PHE A 110 18.23 4.85 -11.93
C PHE A 110 17.18 4.57 -10.84
N PRO A 111 15.90 4.97 -10.97
CA PRO A 111 14.89 4.68 -9.96
C PRO A 111 14.64 3.18 -9.79
N ALA A 112 14.59 2.42 -10.90
CA ALA A 112 14.52 0.96 -10.87
C ALA A 112 15.71 0.32 -10.13
N ILE A 113 16.93 0.83 -10.34
CA ILE A 113 18.14 0.33 -9.66
C ILE A 113 18.01 0.52 -8.14
N ILE A 114 17.58 1.71 -7.69
CA ILE A 114 17.31 1.97 -6.27
C ILE A 114 16.28 0.97 -5.72
N GLY A 115 15.23 0.70 -6.49
CA GLY A 115 14.22 -0.31 -6.18
C GLY A 115 14.81 -1.71 -5.94
N PHE A 116 15.72 -2.17 -6.83
CA PHE A 116 16.42 -3.44 -6.67
C PHE A 116 17.34 -3.48 -5.44
N VAL A 117 18.00 -2.37 -5.11
CA VAL A 117 18.76 -2.28 -3.85
C VAL A 117 17.80 -2.42 -2.65
N GLY A 118 16.63 -1.79 -2.70
CA GLY A 118 15.58 -1.97 -1.69
C GLY A 118 15.12 -3.42 -1.55
N LEU A 119 14.92 -4.13 -2.66
CA LEU A 119 14.60 -5.56 -2.66
C LEU A 119 15.70 -6.41 -2.02
N ALA A 120 16.97 -6.07 -2.24
CA ALA A 120 18.09 -6.78 -1.60
C ALA A 120 18.03 -6.64 -0.07
N PHE A 121 17.78 -5.44 0.47
CA PHE A 121 17.54 -5.25 1.90
C PHE A 121 16.30 -6.00 2.39
N GLY A 122 15.24 -6.02 1.58
CA GLY A 122 14.03 -6.78 1.88
C GLY A 122 14.27 -8.28 1.94
N TYR A 123 15.19 -8.82 1.14
CA TYR A 123 15.64 -10.20 1.23
C TYR A 123 16.54 -10.44 2.46
N MET A 124 17.37 -9.45 2.83
CA MET A 124 18.20 -9.48 4.05
C MET A 124 17.38 -9.66 5.34
N TYR A 125 16.12 -9.24 5.35
CA TYR A 125 15.15 -9.55 6.42
C TYR A 125 15.16 -11.03 6.82
N TYR A 126 15.15 -11.95 5.83
CA TYR A 126 15.07 -13.38 6.11
C TYR A 126 16.35 -13.95 6.73
N PHE A 127 17.51 -13.36 6.45
CA PHE A 127 18.77 -13.76 7.08
C PHE A 127 18.84 -13.35 8.55
N PHE A 128 18.26 -12.19 8.88
CA PHE A 128 18.25 -11.66 10.24
C PHE A 128 16.95 -11.93 10.98
N LYS A 129 16.11 -12.85 10.50
CA LYS A 129 14.78 -13.11 11.08
C LYS A 129 14.80 -13.42 12.59
N ASN A 130 15.90 -14.01 13.08
CA ASN A 130 16.08 -14.33 14.50
C ASN A 130 16.52 -13.12 15.35
N ASP A 131 16.98 -12.04 14.72
CA ASP A 131 17.29 -10.75 15.36
C ASP A 131 16.15 -9.76 15.05
N GLU A 132 15.26 -9.58 16.01
CA GLU A 132 14.06 -8.76 15.83
C GLU A 132 14.39 -7.28 15.53
N LEU A 133 15.47 -6.73 16.10
CA LEU A 133 15.85 -5.34 15.85
C LEU A 133 16.41 -5.20 14.43
N LEU A 134 17.36 -6.05 14.08
CA LEU A 134 18.06 -5.97 12.79
C LEU A 134 17.12 -6.29 11.62
N SER A 135 16.25 -7.28 11.76
CA SER A 135 15.24 -7.62 10.74
C SER A 135 14.27 -6.46 10.48
N ARG A 136 13.79 -5.77 11.52
CA ARG A 136 12.95 -4.56 11.37
C ARG A 136 13.69 -3.41 10.67
N ILE A 137 14.95 -3.18 11.03
CA ILE A 137 15.78 -2.16 10.37
C ILE A 137 15.96 -2.47 8.87
N MET A 138 16.25 -3.73 8.51
CA MET A 138 16.37 -4.13 7.10
C MET A 138 15.10 -3.84 6.32
N ILE A 139 13.96 -4.13 6.92
CA ILE A 139 12.63 -3.88 6.36
C ILE A 139 12.33 -2.40 6.18
N ILE A 140 12.69 -1.56 7.16
CA ILE A 140 12.54 -0.10 7.06
C ILE A 140 13.37 0.43 5.89
N ILE A 141 14.65 0.04 5.80
CA ILE A 141 15.53 0.45 4.70
C ILE A 141 14.96 -0.01 3.37
N ALA A 142 14.52 -1.27 3.27
CA ALA A 142 13.90 -1.82 2.08
C ALA A 142 12.70 -0.98 1.63
N ALA A 143 11.75 -0.73 2.54
CA ALA A 143 10.54 0.03 2.23
C ALA A 143 10.83 1.50 1.86
N MET A 144 11.82 2.14 2.49
CA MET A 144 12.26 3.48 2.13
C MET A 144 12.89 3.53 0.73
N LEU A 145 13.75 2.59 0.37
CA LEU A 145 14.38 2.54 -0.95
C LEU A 145 13.37 2.19 -2.03
N VAL A 146 12.45 1.25 -1.78
CA VAL A 146 11.32 0.95 -2.67
C VAL A 146 10.47 2.19 -2.91
N TYR A 147 10.15 2.95 -1.85
CA TYR A 147 9.43 4.22 -1.96
C TYR A 147 10.19 5.24 -2.81
N ILE A 148 11.49 5.44 -2.58
CA ILE A 148 12.32 6.37 -3.36
C ILE A 148 12.39 5.94 -4.82
N GLY A 149 12.59 4.64 -5.10
CA GLY A 149 12.59 4.11 -6.47
C GLY A 149 11.27 4.38 -7.18
N MET A 150 10.15 4.21 -6.48
CA MET A 150 8.81 4.48 -7.01
C MET A 150 8.50 5.97 -7.22
N VAL A 151 8.99 6.86 -6.36
CA VAL A 151 8.77 8.32 -6.49
C VAL A 151 9.73 8.97 -7.49
N GLY A 152 10.96 8.46 -7.59
CA GLY A 152 11.96 8.93 -8.55
C GLY A 152 11.63 8.62 -10.01
N TYR A 153 10.53 7.92 -10.26
CA TYR A 153 10.12 7.42 -11.56
C TYR A 153 9.40 8.50 -12.40
N PRO A 154 9.96 8.97 -13.54
CA PRO A 154 9.31 9.93 -14.41
C PRO A 154 8.42 9.22 -15.44
N LEU A 155 7.21 8.82 -15.05
CA LEU A 155 6.24 8.20 -15.97
C LEU A 155 5.49 9.22 -16.84
N ALA A 156 6.20 9.96 -17.68
CA ALA A 156 5.60 10.87 -18.65
C ALA A 156 5.22 10.11 -19.94
N PRO A 157 4.37 9.07 -19.87
CA PRO A 157 2.91 9.23 -20.08
C PRO A 157 2.00 8.29 -19.22
N TYR A 158 2.54 7.56 -18.24
CA TYR A 158 1.82 6.50 -17.49
C TYR A 158 1.41 6.86 -16.05
N ILE A 159 1.81 8.03 -15.53
CA ILE A 159 1.31 8.61 -14.26
C ILE A 159 -0.22 8.57 -14.20
N TYR A 160 -0.83 8.66 -15.37
CA TYR A 160 -2.24 8.89 -15.59
C TYR A 160 -3.11 7.64 -15.37
N VAL A 161 -2.60 6.42 -15.58
CA VAL A 161 -3.41 5.19 -15.40
C VAL A 161 -2.78 4.22 -14.39
N PHE A 162 -1.45 4.21 -14.24
CA PHE A 162 -0.74 3.32 -13.32
C PHE A 162 -0.20 4.05 -12.07
N GLY A 163 -0.18 5.38 -12.06
CA GLY A 163 0.36 6.17 -10.93
C GLY A 163 -0.40 5.95 -9.60
N THR A 164 -1.63 5.45 -9.66
CA THR A 164 -2.48 5.27 -8.48
C THR A 164 -2.29 3.92 -7.77
N SER A 165 -1.82 2.86 -8.45
CA SER A 165 -1.27 1.66 -7.79
C SER A 165 0.10 1.92 -7.18
N TYR A 166 0.91 2.78 -7.82
CA TYR A 166 2.17 3.25 -7.26
C TYR A 166 1.96 4.11 -6.02
N LEU A 167 1.02 5.08 -6.04
CA LEU A 167 0.64 5.86 -4.86
C LEU A 167 0.08 4.96 -3.76
N ASN A 168 -0.86 4.05 -4.04
CA ASN A 168 -1.37 3.14 -3.02
C ASN A 168 -0.29 2.21 -2.44
N SER A 169 0.59 1.65 -3.26
CA SER A 169 1.70 0.79 -2.82
C SER A 169 2.78 1.58 -2.06
N ALA A 170 3.02 2.83 -2.46
CA ALA A 170 3.92 3.77 -1.78
C ALA A 170 3.39 4.15 -0.40
N LEU A 171 2.08 4.35 -0.29
CA LEU A 171 1.41 4.76 0.95
C LEU A 171 1.26 3.58 1.91
N TRP A 172 1.10 2.34 1.38
CA TRP A 172 1.30 1.10 2.15
C TRP A 172 2.72 1.01 2.71
N ALA A 173 3.74 1.27 1.88
CA ALA A 173 5.13 1.28 2.31
C ALA A 173 5.41 2.35 3.37
N GLN A 174 4.80 3.55 3.26
CA GLN A 174 4.91 4.62 4.25
C GLN A 174 4.23 4.27 5.58
N ALA A 175 3.00 3.73 5.54
CA ALA A 175 2.30 3.27 6.73
C ALA A 175 3.10 2.17 7.46
N PHE A 176 3.73 1.29 6.69
CA PHE A 176 4.60 0.25 7.20
C PHE A 176 5.90 0.80 7.82
N VAL A 177 6.60 1.69 7.13
CA VAL A 177 7.80 2.37 7.66
C VAL A 177 7.47 3.07 8.98
N ALA A 178 6.37 3.80 9.02
CA ALA A 178 5.94 4.53 10.21
C ALA A 178 5.61 3.60 11.39
N MET A 179 4.94 2.47 11.13
CA MET A 179 4.68 1.45 12.14
C MET A 179 5.97 0.79 12.64
N GLU A 180 6.87 0.39 11.72
CA GLU A 180 8.13 -0.27 12.06
C GLU A 180 9.09 0.67 12.81
N ILE A 181 9.11 1.97 12.49
CA ILE A 181 9.87 2.96 13.27
C ILE A 181 9.40 2.98 14.72
N LEU A 182 8.09 2.99 14.97
CA LEU A 182 7.57 2.92 16.35
C LEU A 182 8.01 1.62 17.03
N LEU A 183 7.90 0.48 16.36
CA LEU A 183 8.33 -0.80 16.93
C LEU A 183 9.84 -0.85 17.22
N VAL A 184 10.69 -0.24 16.37
CA VAL A 184 12.12 -0.08 16.64
C VAL A 184 12.37 0.82 17.85
N LEU A 185 11.63 1.94 17.97
CA LEU A 185 11.73 2.82 19.14
C LEU A 185 11.38 2.09 20.44
N THR A 186 10.47 1.11 20.43
CA THR A 186 10.19 0.25 21.59
C THR A 186 11.45 -0.45 22.11
N PHE A 187 12.34 -0.93 21.24
CA PHE A 187 13.61 -1.55 21.66
C PHE A 187 14.57 -0.55 22.31
N ILE A 188 14.58 0.69 21.82
CA ILE A 188 15.44 1.76 22.35
C ILE A 188 14.92 2.23 23.72
N PHE A 189 13.60 2.36 23.88
CA PHE A 189 12.94 2.79 25.12
C PHE A 189 12.59 1.62 26.06
N LYS A 190 13.11 0.42 25.82
CA LYS A 190 12.88 -0.76 26.69
C LYS A 190 13.17 -0.52 28.18
N PRO A 191 14.15 0.32 28.59
CA PRO A 191 14.35 0.66 30.00
C PRO A 191 13.21 1.46 30.63
N THR A 192 12.36 2.12 29.83
CA THR A 192 11.21 2.91 30.28
C THR A 192 9.91 2.17 29.94
N ALA A 193 9.53 1.19 30.77
CA ALA A 193 8.38 0.30 30.55
C ALA A 193 7.11 1.05 30.09
N MET A 194 6.78 2.19 30.69
CA MET A 194 5.60 2.98 30.32
C MET A 194 5.67 3.58 28.90
N ILE A 195 6.84 4.07 28.48
CA ILE A 195 7.05 4.66 27.15
C ILE A 195 7.10 3.54 26.10
N SER A 196 7.83 2.47 26.41
CA SER A 196 7.88 1.25 25.60
C SER A 196 6.47 0.69 25.33
N ASP A 197 5.65 0.54 26.37
CA ASP A 197 4.28 0.05 26.26
C ASP A 197 3.38 1.01 25.46
N PHE A 198 3.53 2.33 25.65
CA PHE A 198 2.79 3.32 24.87
C PHE A 198 3.11 3.23 23.38
N ILE A 199 4.40 3.21 23.03
CA ILE A 199 4.87 3.14 21.65
C ILE A 199 4.41 1.83 20.99
N SER A 200 4.58 0.70 21.68
CA SER A 200 4.19 -0.62 21.17
C SER A 200 2.68 -0.72 20.91
N SER A 201 1.84 -0.22 21.82
CA SER A 201 0.38 -0.23 21.64
C SER A 201 -0.09 0.77 20.58
N SER A 202 0.66 1.84 20.32
CA SER A 202 0.29 2.87 19.34
C SER A 202 0.71 2.53 17.91
N ALA A 203 1.68 1.63 17.72
CA ALA A 203 2.27 1.35 16.42
C ALA A 203 1.25 0.92 15.36
N LYS A 204 0.41 -0.07 15.68
CA LYS A 204 -0.62 -0.58 14.76
C LYS A 204 -1.73 0.44 14.47
N PRO A 205 -2.37 1.09 15.46
CA PRO A 205 -3.31 2.17 15.20
C PRO A 205 -2.72 3.27 14.30
N PHE A 206 -1.48 3.66 14.53
CA PHE A 206 -0.80 4.68 13.73
C PHE A 206 -0.57 4.25 12.28
N GLY A 207 -0.15 2.99 12.05
CA GLY A 207 -0.05 2.43 10.71
C GLY A 207 -1.39 2.44 9.96
N ILE A 208 -2.48 2.03 10.63
CA ILE A 208 -3.84 2.05 10.06
C ILE A 208 -4.27 3.49 9.73
N PHE A 209 -3.94 4.45 10.61
CA PHE A 209 -4.25 5.86 10.40
C PHE A 209 -3.57 6.44 9.15
N ILE A 210 -2.24 6.24 9.03
CA ILE A 210 -1.48 6.68 7.85
C ILE A 210 -2.01 6.01 6.59
N PHE A 211 -2.31 4.72 6.65
CA PHE A 211 -2.91 3.99 5.54
C PHE A 211 -4.25 4.61 5.11
N GLY A 212 -5.11 4.95 6.07
CA GLY A 212 -6.38 5.64 5.82
C GLY A 212 -6.20 6.99 5.13
N ILE A 213 -5.24 7.82 5.57
CA ILE A 213 -4.90 9.08 4.89
C ILE A 213 -4.41 8.82 3.47
N GLY A 214 -3.57 7.80 3.27
CA GLY A 214 -3.06 7.45 1.96
C GLY A 214 -4.17 7.08 0.97
N LEU A 215 -5.18 6.34 1.43
CA LEU A 215 -6.37 6.03 0.65
C LEU A 215 -7.19 7.28 0.29
N LEU A 216 -7.25 8.28 1.16
CA LEU A 216 -7.92 9.55 0.85
C LEU A 216 -7.21 10.31 -0.28
N ILE A 217 -5.89 10.45 -0.17
CA ILE A 217 -5.07 11.14 -1.18
C ILE A 217 -5.17 10.41 -2.52
N THR A 218 -5.01 9.09 -2.51
CA THR A 218 -5.09 8.27 -3.72
C THR A 218 -6.48 8.33 -4.33
N GLY A 219 -7.53 8.18 -3.51
CA GLY A 219 -8.90 8.22 -3.98
C GLY A 219 -9.28 9.58 -4.58
N ALA A 220 -8.80 10.69 -3.99
CA ALA A 220 -8.96 12.03 -4.55
C ALA A 220 -8.27 12.15 -5.92
N SER A 221 -7.02 11.66 -6.03
CA SER A 221 -6.27 11.71 -7.30
C SER A 221 -6.93 10.90 -8.42
N MET A 222 -7.48 9.72 -8.09
CA MET A 222 -8.24 8.86 -9.02
C MET A 222 -9.56 9.51 -9.45
N ALA A 223 -10.26 10.19 -8.52
CA ALA A 223 -11.55 10.83 -8.80
C ALA A 223 -11.43 12.10 -9.64
N SER A 224 -10.31 12.82 -9.55
CA SER A 224 -10.02 13.99 -10.39
C SER A 224 -9.35 13.64 -11.73
N PHE A 225 -9.27 12.34 -12.05
CA PHE A 225 -8.44 11.85 -13.13
C PHE A 225 -9.06 12.04 -14.53
N ASN A 226 -8.28 12.55 -15.49
CA ASN A 226 -8.67 12.70 -16.90
C ASN A 226 -7.61 12.10 -17.85
N VAL A 227 -8.04 11.21 -18.76
CA VAL A 227 -7.16 10.57 -19.74
C VAL A 227 -6.93 11.49 -20.96
N ALA A 228 -5.72 12.04 -21.12
CA ALA A 228 -5.44 13.06 -22.15
C ALA A 228 -4.92 12.52 -23.52
N HIS A 229 -4.65 11.22 -23.65
CA HIS A 229 -3.93 10.66 -24.82
C HIS A 229 -4.58 9.41 -25.43
N MET A 230 -5.89 9.25 -25.28
CA MET A 230 -6.67 8.14 -25.83
C MET A 230 -7.85 8.65 -26.65
N PRO A 231 -8.40 7.83 -27.56
CA PRO A 231 -9.69 8.13 -28.19
C PRO A 231 -10.74 8.44 -27.11
N ALA A 232 -11.53 9.50 -27.31
CA ALA A 232 -12.42 10.05 -26.28
C ALA A 232 -13.27 8.98 -25.59
N ALA A 233 -13.91 8.07 -26.35
CA ALA A 233 -14.74 7.00 -25.79
C ALA A 233 -13.98 6.03 -24.86
N LEU A 234 -12.71 5.71 -25.17
CA LEU A 234 -11.86 4.87 -24.30
C LEU A 234 -11.36 5.67 -23.08
N GLY A 235 -10.98 6.93 -23.30
CA GLY A 235 -10.57 7.84 -22.23
C GLY A 235 -11.68 8.08 -21.21
N ASP A 236 -12.91 8.28 -21.66
CA ASP A 236 -14.10 8.47 -20.81
C ASP A 236 -14.44 7.21 -20.01
N SER A 237 -14.32 6.03 -20.64
CA SER A 237 -14.56 4.75 -19.98
C SER A 237 -13.56 4.49 -18.86
N ILE A 238 -12.27 4.73 -19.10
CA ILE A 238 -11.21 4.58 -18.09
C ILE A 238 -11.40 5.60 -16.96
N SER A 239 -11.66 6.86 -17.30
CA SER A 239 -11.94 7.91 -16.30
C SER A 239 -13.15 7.55 -15.43
N GLY A 240 -14.23 7.02 -16.02
CA GLY A 240 -15.39 6.55 -15.28
C GLY A 240 -15.08 5.43 -14.28
N LEU A 241 -14.28 4.43 -14.69
CA LEU A 241 -13.83 3.35 -13.79
C LEU A 241 -12.95 3.89 -12.65
N LEU A 242 -12.06 4.85 -12.94
CA LEU A 242 -11.18 5.47 -11.95
C LEU A 242 -11.94 6.35 -10.95
N ILE A 243 -12.97 7.09 -11.40
CA ILE A 243 -13.85 7.85 -10.51
C ILE A 243 -14.54 6.94 -9.50
N ILE A 244 -15.09 5.83 -9.97
CA ILE A 244 -15.75 4.83 -9.11
C ILE A 244 -14.72 4.24 -8.12
N ALA A 245 -13.55 3.83 -8.61
CA ALA A 245 -12.47 3.33 -7.76
C ALA A 245 -12.05 4.34 -6.68
N GLY A 246 -11.93 5.61 -7.06
CA GLY A 246 -11.52 6.71 -6.20
C GLY A 246 -12.54 7.03 -5.10
N ILE A 247 -13.84 7.05 -5.43
CA ILE A 247 -14.92 7.23 -4.44
C ILE A 247 -14.88 6.10 -3.40
N PHE A 248 -14.74 4.85 -3.82
CA PHE A 248 -14.64 3.73 -2.89
C PHE A 248 -13.37 3.81 -2.03
N ALA A 249 -12.22 4.21 -2.60
CA ALA A 249 -10.99 4.43 -1.84
C ALA A 249 -11.15 5.55 -0.79
N LEU A 250 -11.80 6.66 -1.15
CA LEU A 250 -12.10 7.77 -0.23
C LEU A 250 -12.94 7.29 0.96
N ILE A 251 -14.07 6.63 0.70
CA ILE A 251 -14.94 6.13 1.77
C ILE A 251 -14.15 5.14 2.65
N THR A 252 -13.39 4.25 2.04
CA THR A 252 -12.55 3.27 2.74
C THR A 252 -11.52 3.96 3.64
N GLY A 253 -10.86 5.01 3.15
CA GLY A 253 -9.88 5.79 3.92
C GLY A 253 -10.50 6.44 5.17
N ILE A 254 -11.69 7.03 5.04
CA ILE A 254 -12.44 7.59 6.18
C ILE A 254 -12.72 6.50 7.22
N LEU A 255 -13.20 5.34 6.78
CA LEU A 255 -13.52 4.24 7.70
C LEU A 255 -12.27 3.68 8.40
N PHE A 256 -11.13 3.59 7.71
CA PHE A 256 -9.86 3.22 8.34
C PHE A 256 -9.38 4.23 9.36
N ILE A 257 -9.54 5.54 9.11
CA ILE A 257 -9.22 6.57 10.10
C ILE A 257 -10.10 6.42 11.33
N ILE A 258 -11.41 6.26 11.17
CA ILE A 258 -12.34 6.02 12.29
C ILE A 258 -11.92 4.76 13.07
N MET A 259 -11.65 3.66 12.36
CA MET A 259 -11.21 2.40 12.96
C MET A 259 -9.90 2.56 13.73
N SER A 260 -8.94 3.33 13.20
CA SER A 260 -7.66 3.59 13.87
C SER A 260 -7.84 4.35 15.19
N ILE A 261 -8.76 5.31 15.25
CA ILE A 261 -9.06 6.09 16.46
C ILE A 261 -9.73 5.19 17.50
N MET A 262 -10.67 4.33 17.07
CA MET A 262 -11.31 3.34 17.94
C MET A 262 -10.30 2.34 18.50
N GLU A 263 -9.42 1.80 17.66
CA GLU A 263 -8.38 0.86 18.07
C GLU A 263 -7.36 1.52 19.00
N PHE A 264 -6.99 2.78 18.77
CA PHE A 264 -6.15 3.55 19.67
C PHE A 264 -6.82 3.73 21.04
N TYR A 265 -8.12 4.06 21.07
CA TYR A 265 -8.84 4.22 22.33
C TYR A 265 -8.83 2.91 23.15
N GLU A 266 -9.18 1.79 22.54
CA GLU A 266 -9.27 0.47 23.20
C GLU A 266 -7.88 -0.07 23.61
N SER A 267 -6.85 0.12 22.77
CA SER A 267 -5.52 -0.44 23.02
C SER A 267 -4.62 0.46 23.87
N VAL A 268 -4.84 1.78 23.83
CA VAL A 268 -3.96 2.76 24.48
C VAL A 268 -4.65 3.46 25.64
N ILE A 269 -5.87 3.96 25.45
CA ILE A 269 -6.50 4.87 26.42
C ILE A 269 -7.23 4.09 27.51
N GLU A 270 -8.14 3.20 27.14
CA GLU A 270 -9.00 2.46 28.08
C GLU A 270 -8.22 1.68 29.15
N PRO A 271 -7.17 0.89 28.83
CA PRO A 271 -6.42 0.15 29.84
C PRO A 271 -5.81 1.10 30.88
N ARG A 272 -5.29 2.24 30.44
CA ARG A 272 -4.61 3.22 31.31
C ARG A 272 -5.58 4.02 32.18
N ILE A 273 -6.80 4.28 31.71
CA ILE A 273 -7.86 4.88 32.53
C ILE A 273 -8.27 3.93 33.66
N HIS A 274 -8.36 2.63 33.38
CA HIS A 274 -8.71 1.62 34.40
C HIS A 274 -7.62 1.40 35.45
N PHE A 275 -6.35 1.68 35.14
CA PHE A 275 -5.26 1.68 36.14
C PHE A 275 -5.25 2.90 37.07
N ILE A 276 -5.92 4.00 36.69
CA ILE A 276 -5.96 5.25 37.46
C ILE A 276 -7.17 5.29 38.43
N ARG A 277 -8.19 4.45 38.20
CA ARG A 277 -9.38 4.32 39.07
C ARG A 277 -9.22 3.21 40.09
#